data_AF-A0A645GYT7-F1
#
_entry.id   AF-A0A645GYT7-F1
#
_cell.length_a   1.000
_cell.length_b   1.000
_cell.length_c   1.000
_cell.angle_alpha   90.00
_cell.angle_beta   90.00
_cell.angle_gamma   90.00
#
_symmetry.space_group_name_H-M   'P 1'
#
loop_
_entity.id
_entity.type
_entity.pdbx_description
1 polymer ?
#
loop_
_entity_poly.entity_id
_entity_poly.type
_entity_poly.pdbx_seq_one_letter_code
_entity_poly.pdbx_strand_id
1 'polypeptide(L)'
;MKMQGQDWRSQSVLSLGGVYQPKKHEAPTMPVALEGYLSTHREVQEIVLRLDNDPVGRSAAQAIRVTIETLTVIIEYPQKGKDYNEWLMLQKGISPRQRARDEPER
;
A
#
# COMPACT_ATOMS: atom_id res chain seq x y z
N MET A 1 3.06 -13.58 -0.84
CA MET A 1 3.28 -13.99 -2.24
C MET A 1 4.41 -14.99 -2.44
N LYS A 2 5.67 -14.78 -2.01
CA LYS A 2 6.69 -15.87 -2.03
C LYS A 2 6.36 -17.07 -1.11
N MET A 3 5.59 -16.83 -0.05
CA MET A 3 5.17 -17.86 0.92
C MET A 3 3.96 -18.70 0.49
N GLN A 4 3.28 -18.34 -0.60
CA GLN A 4 2.13 -19.10 -1.14
C GLN A 4 2.47 -19.85 -2.45
N GLY A 5 3.75 -19.88 -2.87
CA GLY A 5 4.17 -20.56 -4.10
C GLY A 5 3.75 -19.86 -5.40
N GLN A 6 3.17 -18.66 -5.35
CA GLN A 6 2.85 -17.87 -6.54
C GLN A 6 4.09 -17.17 -7.11
N ASP A 7 4.16 -17.13 -8.44
CA ASP A 7 5.26 -16.48 -9.16
C ASP A 7 5.23 -14.98 -8.92
N TRP A 8 6.14 -14.50 -8.09
CA TRP A 8 6.25 -13.10 -7.69
C TRP A 8 6.59 -12.18 -8.86
N ARG A 9 7.01 -12.75 -10.01
CA ARG A 9 7.27 -12.02 -11.26
C ARG A 9 5.99 -11.66 -12.03
N SER A 10 4.87 -12.32 -11.75
CA SER A 10 3.59 -12.04 -12.42
C SER A 10 2.83 -10.86 -11.81
N GLN A 11 3.41 -10.16 -10.82
CA GLN A 11 2.77 -9.04 -10.15
C GLN A 11 3.73 -7.86 -10.03
N SER A 12 3.27 -6.71 -10.50
CA SER A 12 3.99 -5.45 -10.32
C SER A 12 3.67 -4.86 -8.96
N VAL A 13 4.70 -4.54 -8.19
CA VAL A 13 4.57 -3.89 -6.88
C VAL A 13 4.95 -2.42 -7.03
N LEU A 14 3.99 -1.53 -6.78
CA LEU A 14 4.21 -0.09 -6.75
C LEU A 14 4.23 0.39 -5.31
N SER A 15 5.34 1.00 -4.87
CA SER A 15 5.39 1.70 -3.60
C SER A 15 4.89 3.13 -3.80
N LEU A 16 3.78 3.47 -3.15
CA LEU A 16 3.36 4.85 -3.00
C LEU A 16 4.21 5.41 -1.86
N GLY A 17 5.13 6.34 -2.13
CA GLY A 17 6.10 6.91 -1.17
C GLY A 17 5.48 7.71 0.00
N GLY A 18 4.24 7.42 0.35
CA GLY A 18 3.38 8.10 1.31
C GLY A 18 1.92 7.96 0.88
N VAL A 19 1.01 7.93 1.85
CA VAL A 19 -0.42 8.00 1.60
C VAL A 19 -0.88 9.45 1.76
N TYR A 20 -1.52 10.00 0.73
CA TYR A 20 -2.12 11.32 0.80
C TYR A 20 -3.46 11.25 1.54
N GLN A 21 -3.64 12.10 2.55
CA GLN A 21 -4.94 12.27 3.19
C GLN A 21 -5.64 13.48 2.56
N PRO A 22 -6.72 13.29 1.78
CA PRO A 22 -7.49 14.42 1.28
C PRO A 22 -8.08 15.21 2.46
N LYS A 23 -8.01 16.54 2.41
CA LYS A 23 -8.65 17.40 3.40
C LYS A 23 -10.17 17.21 3.33
N LYS A 24 -10.89 17.58 4.40
CA LYS A 24 -12.35 17.39 4.59
C LYS A 24 -13.26 17.88 3.43
N HIS A 25 -12.73 18.68 2.51
CA HIS A 25 -13.44 19.26 1.35
C HIS A 25 -12.70 19.07 0.03
N GLU A 26 -11.66 18.24 0.02
CA GLU A 26 -10.84 18.01 -1.16
C GLU A 26 -11.28 16.73 -1.86
N ALA A 27 -11.39 16.79 -3.18
CA ALA A 27 -11.75 15.62 -3.97
C ALA A 27 -10.67 14.53 -3.81
N PRO A 28 -11.06 13.26 -3.65
CA PRO A 28 -10.10 12.17 -3.61
C PRO A 28 -9.30 12.16 -4.92
N THR A 29 -7.98 12.37 -4.79
CA THR A 29 -7.08 12.50 -5.93
C THR A 29 -6.20 11.26 -6.03
N MET A 30 -5.91 10.85 -7.26
CA MET A 30 -5.07 9.70 -7.53
C MET A 30 -3.61 10.02 -7.21
N PRO A 31 -2.87 9.12 -6.54
CA PRO A 31 -1.44 9.30 -6.34
C PRO A 31 -0.70 9.37 -7.68
N VAL A 32 0.14 10.39 -7.88
CA VAL A 32 0.89 10.62 -9.13
C VAL A 32 1.70 9.38 -9.56
N ALA A 33 2.28 8.66 -8.60
CA ALA A 33 3.01 7.43 -8.88
C ALA A 33 2.10 6.34 -9.49
N LEU A 34 0.86 6.22 -9.01
CA LEU A 34 -0.12 5.27 -9.53
C LEU A 34 -0.61 5.69 -10.92
N GLU A 35 -0.88 6.98 -11.10
CA GLU A 35 -1.31 7.53 -12.40
C GLU A 35 -0.25 7.32 -13.48
N GLY A 36 1.01 7.65 -13.18
CA GLY A 36 2.11 7.42 -14.11
C GLY A 36 2.32 5.93 -14.43
N TYR A 37 2.14 5.06 -13.44
CA TYR A 37 2.25 3.61 -13.63
C TYR A 37 1.14 3.09 -14.55
N LEU A 38 -0.13 3.44 -14.30
CA LEU A 38 -1.27 3.00 -15.12
C LEU A 38 -1.26 3.62 -16.52
N SER A 39 -0.74 4.84 -16.67
CA SER A 39 -0.56 5.46 -17.98
C SER A 39 0.45 4.71 -18.85
N THR A 40 1.46 4.11 -18.21
CA THR A 40 2.51 3.34 -18.89
C THR A 40 2.11 1.89 -19.12
N HIS A 41 1.32 1.30 -18.20
CA HIS A 41 0.93 -0.10 -18.21
C HIS A 41 -0.60 -0.24 -18.27
N ARG A 42 -1.15 -0.19 -19.49
CA ARG A 42 -2.61 -0.30 -19.72
C ARG A 42 -3.14 -1.73 -19.63
N GLU A 43 -2.25 -2.71 -19.56
CA GLU A 43 -2.57 -4.12 -19.36
C GLU A 43 -2.99 -4.45 -17.92
N VAL A 44 -2.85 -3.51 -16.98
CA VAL A 44 -3.28 -3.68 -15.59
C VAL A 44 -4.80 -3.75 -15.55
N GLN A 45 -5.34 -4.87 -15.06
CA GLN A 45 -6.79 -5.09 -14.91
C GLN A 45 -7.26 -5.01 -13.44
N GLU A 46 -6.34 -5.31 -12.51
CA GLU A 46 -6.63 -5.38 -11.09
C GLU A 46 -5.56 -4.65 -10.29
N ILE A 47 -5.99 -3.90 -9.28
CA ILE A 47 -5.13 -3.20 -8.34
C ILE A 47 -5.48 -3.66 -6.93
N VAL A 48 -4.49 -4.21 -6.21
CA VAL A 48 -4.66 -4.56 -4.80
C VAL A 48 -3.97 -3.52 -3.92
N LEU A 49 -4.76 -2.71 -3.22
CA LEU A 49 -4.30 -1.70 -2.28
C LEU A 49 -4.04 -2.33 -0.91
N ARG A 50 -2.79 -2.24 -0.45
CA ARG A 50 -2.32 -2.74 0.86
C ARG A 50 -1.70 -1.60 1.66
N LEU A 51 -2.54 -0.63 2.01
CA LEU A 51 -2.13 0.52 2.83
C LEU A 51 -2.17 0.17 4.33
N ASP A 52 -1.65 1.08 5.15
CA ASP A 52 -1.70 0.97 6.60
C ASP A 52 -3.15 0.78 7.09
N ASN A 53 -3.33 -0.10 8.08
CA ASN A 53 -4.61 -0.38 8.73
C ASN A 53 -4.92 0.63 9.85
N ASP A 54 -4.60 1.89 9.63
CA ASP A 54 -4.93 3.01 10.51
C ASP A 54 -6.01 3.90 9.85
N PRO A 55 -6.61 4.86 10.57
CA PRO A 55 -7.62 5.74 9.99
C PRO A 55 -7.17 6.48 8.72
N VAL A 56 -5.90 6.89 8.65
CA VAL A 56 -5.35 7.61 7.49
C VAL A 56 -5.17 6.65 6.31
N GLY A 57 -4.53 5.50 6.51
CA GLY A 57 -4.36 4.50 5.46
C GLY A 57 -5.69 3.96 4.91
N ARG A 58 -6.69 3.72 5.77
CA ARG A 58 -8.05 3.32 5.34
C ARG A 58 -8.75 4.41 4.53
N SER A 59 -8.64 5.67 4.95
CA SER A 59 -9.21 6.80 4.22
C SER A 59 -8.56 6.97 2.85
N ALA A 60 -7.23 6.83 2.76
CA ALA A 60 -6.49 6.90 1.51
C ALA A 60 -6.87 5.74 0.56
N ALA A 61 -7.02 4.51 1.07
CA ALA A 61 -7.40 3.35 0.25
C ALA A 61 -8.79 3.54 -0.37
N GLN A 62 -9.74 4.06 0.41
CA GLN A 62 -11.07 4.40 -0.08
C GLN A 62 -11.05 5.53 -1.11
N ALA A 63 -10.27 6.59 -0.86
CA ALA A 63 -10.12 7.69 -1.81
C ALA A 63 -9.62 7.18 -3.17
N ILE A 64 -8.54 6.39 -3.19
CA ILE A 64 -7.99 5.81 -4.42
C ILE A 64 -9.01 4.92 -5.13
N ARG A 65 -9.75 4.09 -4.38
CA ARG A 65 -10.80 3.23 -4.96
C ARG A 65 -11.88 4.04 -5.67
N VAL A 66 -12.27 5.19 -5.11
CA VAL A 66 -13.29 6.05 -5.73
C VAL A 66 -12.73 6.78 -6.97
N THR A 67 -11.44 7.13 -6.97
CA THR A 67 -10.82 7.78 -8.14
C THR A 67 -10.64 6.84 -9.34
N ILE A 68 -10.56 5.53 -9.11
CA ILE A 68 -10.34 4.52 -10.17
C ILE A 68 -11.65 3.77 -10.43
N GLU A 69 -12.45 4.28 -11.36
CA GLU A 69 -13.72 3.65 -11.75
C GLU A 69 -13.56 2.56 -12.83
N THR A 70 -12.44 2.59 -13.56
CA THR A 70 -12.23 1.75 -14.76
C THR A 70 -11.61 0.39 -14.47
N LEU A 71 -10.99 0.21 -13.30
CA LEU A 71 -10.27 -1.01 -12.92
C LEU A 71 -10.83 -1.59 -11.63
N THR A 72 -10.62 -2.89 -11.44
CA THR A 72 -11.01 -3.55 -10.19
C THR A 72 -10.00 -3.19 -9.10
N VAL A 73 -10.44 -2.41 -8.11
CA VAL A 73 -9.62 -2.04 -6.95
C VAL A 73 -10.06 -2.84 -5.73
N ILE A 74 -9.18 -3.72 -5.28
CA ILE A 74 -9.36 -4.54 -4.07
C ILE A 74 -8.57 -3.90 -2.94
N ILE A 75 -9.20 -3.72 -1.78
CA ILE A 75 -8.51 -3.24 -0.58
C ILE A 75 -8.31 -4.43 0.34
N GLU A 76 -7.05 -4.80 0.60
CA GLU A 76 -6.71 -5.83 1.58
C GLU A 76 -5.99 -5.20 2.77
N TYR A 77 -6.39 -5.59 3.97
CA TYR A 77 -5.74 -5.17 5.22
C TYR A 77 -5.05 -6.35 5.90
N PRO A 78 -3.96 -6.11 6.63
CA PRO A 78 -3.32 -7.14 7.43
C PRO A 78 -4.29 -7.68 8.49
N GLN A 79 -4.29 -9.00 8.71
CA GLN A 79 -5.13 -9.62 9.74
C GLN A 79 -4.68 -9.24 11.17
N LYS A 80 -3.40 -8.91 11.35
CA LYS A 80 -2.80 -8.48 12.62
C LYS A 80 -1.68 -7.46 12.35
N GLY A 81 -1.54 -6.47 13.22
CA GLY A 81 -0.54 -5.41 13.07
C GLY A 81 -1.07 -4.19 12.33
N LYS A 82 -0.28 -3.11 12.36
CA LYS A 82 -0.61 -1.83 11.72
C LYS A 82 -0.50 -1.94 10.20
N ASP A 83 0.52 -2.62 9.70
CA ASP A 83 0.82 -2.72 8.28
C ASP A 83 1.14 -4.15 7.85
N TYR A 84 1.16 -4.38 6.53
CA TYR A 84 1.47 -5.69 5.98
C TYR A 84 2.88 -6.16 6.33
N ASN A 85 3.82 -5.25 6.55
CA ASN A 85 5.17 -5.61 6.92
C ASN A 85 5.21 -6.14 8.36
N GLU A 86 4.55 -5.49 9.32
CA GLU A 86 4.35 -6.04 10.67
C GLU A 86 3.67 -7.40 10.66
N TRP A 87 2.61 -7.55 9.87
CA TRP A 87 1.92 -8.84 9.72
C TRP A 87 2.86 -9.93 9.19
N LEU A 88 3.62 -9.64 8.15
CA LEU A 88 4.60 -10.56 7.57
C LEU A 88 5.74 -10.88 8.54
N MET A 89 6.17 -9.91 9.35
CA MET A 89 7.18 -10.09 10.39
C MET A 89 6.68 -11.03 11.49
N LEU A 90 5.43 -10.85 11.95
CA LEU A 90 4.77 -11.77 12.88
C LEU A 90 4.69 -13.20 12.32
N GLN A 91 4.31 -13.36 11.05
CA GLN A 91 4.24 -14.68 10.39
C GLN A 91 5.62 -15.33 10.26
N LYS A 92 6.68 -14.54 10.08
CA LYS A 92 8.06 -15.03 9.95
C LYS A 92 8.79 -15.17 11.30
N GLY A 93 8.15 -14.83 12.41
CA GLY A 93 8.80 -14.80 13.73
C GLY A 93 9.92 -13.76 13.84
N ILE A 94 9.92 -12.74 12.97
CA ILE A 94 10.91 -11.67 12.97
C ILE A 94 10.42 -10.61 13.94
N SER A 95 11.12 -10.42 15.07
CA SER A 95 10.84 -9.31 15.96
C SER A 95 11.20 -7.98 15.28
N PRO A 96 10.39 -6.92 15.42
CA PRO A 96 10.81 -5.59 15.00
C PRO A 96 12.09 -5.24 15.74
N ARG A 97 13.20 -5.13 15.01
CA ARG A 97 14.39 -4.50 15.54
C ARG A 97 13.95 -3.11 15.98
N GLN A 98 13.98 -2.83 17.28
CA GLN A 98 13.90 -1.46 17.77
C GLN A 98 15.01 -0.72 17.03
N ARG A 99 14.64 0.13 16.05
CA ARG A 99 15.58 1.14 15.57
C ARG A 99 15.81 2.03 16.78
N ALA A 100 16.92 1.81 17.48
CA ALA A 100 17.45 2.79 18.42
C ALA A 100 17.57 4.09 17.62
N ARG A 101 16.67 5.03 17.89
CA ARG A 101 16.79 6.43 17.45
C ARG A 101 17.87 7.05 18.33
N ASP A 102 19.10 6.59 18.17
CA ASP A 102 20.28 7.12 18.87
C ASP A 102 21.48 6.98 17.92
N GLU A 103 21.40 7.61 16.75
CA GLU A 103 22.61 8.08 16.08
C GLU A 103 22.53 9.60 16.09
N PRO A 104 23.34 10.31 16.91
CA PRO A 104 23.52 11.73 16.75
C PRO A 104 24.23 11.94 15.41
N GLU A 105 23.65 12.78 14.55
CA GLU A 105 24.37 13.35 13.40
C GLU A 105 25.70 13.94 13.91
N ARG A 106 26.82 13.43 13.39
CA ARG A 106 28.16 13.98 13.60
C ARG A 106 28.56 14.82 12.40
#